data_AF-A0A1F8S3W7-F1
#
_entry.id   AF-A0A1F8S3W7-F1
#
_cell.length_a   1.000
_cell.length_b   1.000
_cell.length_c   1.000
_cell.angle_alpha   90.00
_cell.angle_beta   90.00
_cell.angle_gamma   90.00
#
_symmetry.space_group_name_H-M   'P 1'
#
loop_
_entity.id
_entity.type
_entity.pdbx_description
1 polymer ?
#
loop_
_entity_poly.entity_id
_entity_poly.type
_entity_poly.pdbx_seq_one_letter_code
_entity_poly.pdbx_strand_id
1 'polypeptide(L)'
;MADEREISVEDLAAIVSGGIEDADQARARGLASLLEVRLARLEGLRRELEVRRVVDDADPRLAELQDRLTVDEVTVRALDLEALRAVTPPAAPDEEAATIDGRILVTGDELPAGARARLRDAGGKLVRGVESRLDASGAFRLTVPAEERGKPPAFTVVVVDEHDREIARDERAVAPGAGSVEYREIPLKRAVAAAAAGSAPETPATPKPRTRRAAGGATPATGAATAADAGMPASPKPRRERTGGATTGGAGRTTPPTSGRRRTGGATTGTTITPPSDRTPSASTRRRTTRPG
;
A
#
# COMPACT_ATOMS: atom_id res chain seq x y z
N MET A 1 -16.07 11.42 -51.74
CA MET A 1 -16.61 10.33 -50.92
C MET A 1 -15.60 10.08 -49.84
N ALA A 2 -15.96 10.31 -48.57
CA ALA A 2 -15.05 10.05 -47.47
C ALA A 2 -15.05 8.54 -47.25
N ASP A 3 -13.87 7.91 -47.27
CA ASP A 3 -13.71 6.51 -46.93
C ASP A 3 -14.15 6.30 -45.48
N GLU A 4 -15.28 5.62 -45.29
CA GLU A 4 -15.66 5.05 -43.99
C GLU A 4 -14.65 3.94 -43.67
N ARG A 5 -13.74 4.23 -42.75
CA ARG A 5 -12.85 3.24 -42.16
C ARG A 5 -13.58 2.59 -40.99
N GLU A 6 -13.99 1.35 -41.16
CA GLU A 6 -14.41 0.49 -40.06
C GLU A 6 -13.19 0.21 -39.17
N ILE A 7 -13.23 0.66 -37.92
CA ILE A 7 -12.22 0.33 -36.90
C ILE A 7 -12.80 -0.80 -36.07
N SER A 8 -12.08 -1.91 -35.95
CA SER A 8 -12.53 -3.03 -35.14
C SER A 8 -12.48 -2.68 -33.66
N VAL A 9 -13.34 -3.33 -32.85
CA VAL A 9 -13.30 -3.18 -31.39
C VAL A 9 -11.96 -3.66 -30.83
N GLU A 10 -11.34 -4.65 -31.48
CA GLU A 10 -10.02 -5.17 -31.12
C GLU A 10 -8.92 -4.12 -31.33
N ASP A 11 -8.95 -3.38 -32.45
CA ASP A 11 -8.00 -2.29 -32.71
C ASP A 11 -8.18 -1.15 -31.70
N LEU A 12 -9.42 -0.79 -31.37
CA LEU A 12 -9.70 0.20 -30.33
C LEU A 12 -9.19 -0.26 -28.96
N ALA A 13 -9.41 -1.52 -28.59
CA ALA A 13 -8.93 -2.09 -27.35
C ALA A 13 -7.39 -2.08 -27.29
N ALA A 14 -6.71 -2.46 -28.38
CA ALA A 14 -5.25 -2.43 -28.46
C ALA A 14 -4.69 -1.01 -28.33
N ILE A 15 -5.30 -0.02 -28.99
CA ILE A 15 -4.90 1.39 -28.90
C ILE A 15 -5.10 1.92 -27.47
N VAL A 16 -6.24 1.62 -26.85
CA VAL A 16 -6.54 2.06 -25.48
C VAL A 16 -5.58 1.41 -24.49
N SER A 17 -5.37 0.09 -24.55
CA SER A 17 -4.43 -0.61 -23.67
C SER A 17 -3.01 -0.09 -23.81
N GLY A 18 -2.51 0.08 -25.05
CA GLY A 18 -1.19 0.67 -25.27
C GLY A 18 -1.06 2.09 -24.72
N GLY A 19 -2.10 2.92 -24.89
CA GLY A 19 -2.13 4.26 -24.31
C GLY A 19 -2.14 4.27 -22.78
N ILE A 20 -2.80 3.30 -22.14
CA ILE A 20 -2.78 3.12 -20.69
C ILE A 20 -1.38 2.73 -20.22
N GLU A 21 -0.75 1.76 -20.88
CA GLU A 21 0.62 1.31 -20.56
C GLU A 21 1.63 2.46 -20.68
N ASP A 22 1.57 3.26 -21.76
CA ASP A 22 2.43 4.43 -21.94
C ASP A 22 2.21 5.49 -20.85
N ALA A 23 0.94 5.75 -20.48
CA ALA A 23 0.58 6.69 -19.43
C ALA A 23 1.06 6.21 -18.05
N ASP A 24 0.92 4.92 -17.76
CA ASP A 24 1.39 4.28 -16.52
C ASP A 24 2.91 4.33 -16.41
N GLN A 25 3.64 4.03 -17.49
CA GLN A 25 5.09 4.19 -17.54
C GLN A 25 5.53 5.65 -17.34
N ALA A 26 4.83 6.61 -17.98
CA ALA A 26 5.12 8.02 -17.79
C ALA A 26 4.87 8.47 -16.34
N ARG A 27 3.77 8.00 -15.73
CA ARG A 27 3.46 8.23 -14.31
C ARG A 27 4.55 7.64 -13.42
N ALA A 28 4.95 6.39 -13.65
CA ALA A 28 6.00 5.72 -12.90
C ALA A 28 7.32 6.50 -12.91
N ARG A 29 7.76 6.97 -14.10
CA ARG A 29 8.97 7.80 -14.23
C ARG A 29 8.85 9.11 -13.47
N GLY A 30 7.69 9.79 -13.59
CA GLY A 30 7.44 11.04 -12.87
C GLY A 30 7.47 10.86 -11.34
N LEU A 31 6.89 9.77 -10.84
CA LEU A 31 6.91 9.42 -9.41
C LEU A 31 8.32 9.08 -8.94
N ALA A 32 9.10 8.34 -9.73
CA ALA A 32 10.49 8.03 -9.41
C ALA A 32 11.36 9.30 -9.31
N SER A 33 11.24 10.24 -10.25
CA SER A 33 11.95 11.53 -10.16
C SER A 33 11.52 12.35 -8.95
N LEU A 34 10.24 12.35 -8.59
CA LEU A 34 9.77 13.05 -7.39
C LEU A 34 10.30 12.39 -6.10
N LEU A 35 10.37 11.06 -6.08
CA LEU A 35 10.93 10.28 -4.98
C LEU A 35 12.42 10.63 -4.76
N GLU A 36 13.22 10.72 -5.81
CA GLU A 36 14.64 11.14 -5.73
C GLU A 36 14.79 12.51 -5.09
N VAL A 37 14.00 13.50 -5.51
CA VAL A 37 14.02 14.86 -4.93
C VAL A 37 13.65 14.83 -3.45
N ARG A 38 12.66 14.01 -3.07
CA ARG A 38 12.22 13.86 -1.67
C ARG A 38 13.27 13.18 -0.81
N LEU A 39 13.94 12.13 -1.32
CA LEU A 39 15.04 11.47 -0.62
C LEU A 39 16.21 12.43 -0.37
N ALA A 40 16.59 13.23 -1.37
CA ALA A 40 17.63 14.24 -1.22
C ALA A 40 17.29 15.29 -0.15
N ARG A 41 16.03 15.78 -0.15
CA ARG A 41 15.53 16.70 0.88
C ARG A 41 15.59 16.07 2.28
N LEU A 42 15.18 14.81 2.39
CA LEU A 42 15.15 14.07 3.65
C LEU A 42 16.56 13.87 4.22
N GLU A 43 17.53 13.57 3.37
CA GLU A 43 18.94 13.52 3.75
C GLU A 43 19.46 14.88 4.23
N GLY A 44 19.08 15.97 3.55
CA GLY A 44 19.40 17.34 3.99
C GLY A 44 18.86 17.66 5.39
N LEU A 45 17.62 17.28 5.67
CA LEU A 45 17.01 17.46 6.99
C LEU A 45 17.72 16.63 8.08
N ARG A 46 18.15 15.40 7.77
CA ARG A 46 18.92 14.57 8.72
C ARG A 46 20.26 15.19 9.06
N ARG A 47 20.98 15.72 8.06
CA ARG A 47 22.25 16.43 8.27
C ARG A 47 22.04 17.71 9.08
N GLU A 48 20.99 18.49 8.80
CA GLU A 48 20.69 19.69 9.60
C GLU A 48 20.38 19.35 11.06
N LEU A 49 19.60 18.28 11.29
CA LEU A 49 19.30 17.79 12.63
C LEU A 49 20.57 17.40 13.39
N GLU A 50 21.48 16.66 12.74
CA GLU A 50 22.76 16.25 13.32
C GLU A 50 23.63 17.45 13.69
N VAL A 51 23.79 18.41 12.78
CA VAL A 51 24.57 19.63 13.02
C VAL A 51 23.99 20.43 14.18
N ARG A 52 22.66 20.58 14.25
CA ARG A 52 22.02 21.35 15.34
C ARG A 52 22.17 20.68 16.70
N ARG A 53 22.05 19.36 16.78
CA ARG A 53 22.28 18.61 18.04
C ARG A 53 23.69 18.86 18.58
N VAL A 54 24.70 18.83 17.70
CA VAL A 54 26.09 19.11 18.09
C VAL A 54 26.27 20.55 18.60
N VAL A 55 25.52 21.51 18.06
CA VAL A 55 25.61 22.92 18.46
C VAL A 55 24.85 23.22 19.75
N ASP A 56 23.59 22.79 19.84
CA ASP A 56 22.71 22.99 20.98
C ASP A 56 21.58 21.96 21.00
N ASP A 57 21.68 20.98 21.90
CA ASP A 57 20.66 19.95 22.10
C ASP A 57 19.34 20.50 22.68
N ALA A 58 19.31 21.73 23.20
CA ALA A 58 18.11 22.38 23.71
C ALA A 58 17.44 23.32 22.67
N ASP A 59 17.94 23.39 21.43
CA ASP A 59 17.35 24.23 20.38
C ASP A 59 15.89 23.79 20.11
N PRO A 60 14.87 24.65 20.32
CA PRO A 60 13.47 24.31 20.07
C PRO A 60 13.19 23.91 18.61
N ARG A 61 14.05 24.29 17.66
CA ARG A 61 13.93 23.88 16.25
C ARG A 61 14.22 22.41 16.02
N LEU A 62 14.87 21.71 16.95
CA LEU A 62 15.10 20.27 16.83
C LEU A 62 13.79 19.47 16.80
N ALA A 63 12.78 19.89 17.58
CA ALA A 63 11.46 19.27 17.55
C ALA A 63 10.77 19.48 16.18
N GLU A 64 10.80 20.70 15.66
CA GLU A 64 10.22 21.01 14.34
C GLU A 64 10.90 20.23 13.21
N LEU A 65 12.23 20.05 13.27
CA LEU A 65 12.96 19.24 12.29
C LEU A 65 12.60 17.75 12.38
N GLN A 66 12.41 17.22 13.59
CA GLN A 66 11.97 15.82 13.78
C GLN A 66 10.55 15.59 13.23
N ASP A 67 9.65 16.53 13.46
CA ASP A 67 8.29 16.46 12.90
C ASP A 67 8.33 16.48 11.36
N ARG A 68 9.11 17.39 10.78
CA ARG A 68 9.29 17.46 9.32
C ARG A 68 9.91 16.18 8.75
N LEU A 69 10.91 15.60 9.41
CA LEU A 69 11.51 14.33 9.03
C LEU A 69 10.46 13.21 9.02
N THR A 70 9.65 13.10 10.07
CA THR A 70 8.61 12.09 10.18
C THR A 70 7.60 12.20 9.02
N VAL A 71 7.17 13.42 8.69
CA VAL A 71 6.24 13.67 7.57
C VAL A 71 6.87 13.33 6.22
N ASP A 72 8.11 13.76 5.97
CA ASP A 72 8.81 13.47 4.71
C ASP A 72 9.09 11.96 4.56
N GLU A 73 9.38 11.22 5.65
CA GLU A 73 9.55 9.76 5.63
C GLU A 73 8.28 9.02 5.21
N VAL A 74 7.13 9.39 5.76
CA VAL A 74 5.83 8.84 5.35
C VAL A 74 5.55 9.16 3.88
N THR A 75 5.86 10.39 3.46
CA THR A 75 5.65 10.83 2.07
C THR A 75 6.53 10.04 1.09
N VAL A 76 7.80 9.82 1.42
CA VAL A 76 8.72 9.01 0.62
C VAL A 76 8.19 7.59 0.46
N ARG A 77 7.75 6.95 1.56
CA ARG A 77 7.15 5.60 1.51
C ARG A 77 5.91 5.56 0.62
N ALA A 78 5.03 6.57 0.72
CA ALA A 78 3.83 6.63 -0.10
C ALA A 78 4.15 6.78 -1.60
N LEU A 79 5.12 7.63 -1.95
CA LEU A 79 5.55 7.83 -3.33
C LEU A 79 6.21 6.58 -3.92
N ASP A 80 7.04 5.89 -3.14
CA ASP A 80 7.68 4.63 -3.55
C ASP A 80 6.63 3.56 -3.88
N LEU A 81 5.61 3.41 -3.03
CA LEU A 81 4.51 2.49 -3.27
C LEU A 81 3.70 2.84 -4.51
N GLU A 82 3.44 4.13 -4.74
CA GLU A 82 2.71 4.57 -5.92
C GLU A 82 3.53 4.39 -7.21
N ALA A 83 4.85 4.59 -7.14
CA ALA A 83 5.75 4.30 -8.26
C ALA A 83 5.73 2.80 -8.61
N LEU A 84 5.79 1.92 -7.60
CA LEU A 84 5.68 0.48 -7.79
C LEU A 84 4.33 0.09 -8.41
N ARG A 85 3.23 0.68 -7.95
CA ARG A 85 1.89 0.46 -8.52
C ARG A 85 1.81 0.88 -9.98
N ALA A 86 2.43 2.00 -10.34
CA ALA A 86 2.43 2.50 -11.71
C ALA A 86 3.23 1.62 -12.69
N VAL A 87 4.21 0.84 -12.21
CA VAL A 87 4.97 -0.10 -13.07
C VAL A 87 4.33 -1.49 -13.09
N THR A 88 3.54 -1.84 -12.07
CA THR A 88 2.96 -3.18 -11.95
C THR A 88 1.75 -3.30 -12.87
N PRO A 89 1.78 -4.18 -13.89
CA PRO A 89 0.62 -4.40 -14.75
C PRO A 89 -0.57 -4.88 -13.93
N PRO A 90 -1.81 -4.48 -14.29
CA PRO A 90 -2.99 -5.04 -13.67
C PRO A 90 -3.01 -6.56 -13.90
N ALA A 91 -3.52 -7.32 -12.93
CA ALA A 91 -3.66 -8.75 -13.09
C ALA A 91 -4.58 -9.03 -14.28
N ALA A 92 -4.15 -9.91 -15.18
CA ALA A 92 -4.99 -10.38 -16.26
C ALA A 92 -6.19 -11.14 -15.65
N PRO A 93 -7.43 -10.87 -16.10
CA PRO A 93 -8.58 -11.65 -15.69
C PRO A 93 -8.42 -13.09 -16.14
N ASP A 94 -8.70 -14.03 -15.22
CA ASP A 94 -8.78 -15.46 -15.53
C ASP A 94 -10.26 -15.79 -15.83
N GLU A 95 -10.57 -16.28 -17.01
CA GLU A 95 -11.96 -16.59 -17.38
C GLU A 95 -12.57 -17.72 -16.52
N GLU A 96 -11.74 -18.57 -15.91
CA GLU A 96 -12.16 -19.72 -15.12
C GLU A 96 -12.10 -19.47 -13.61
N ALA A 97 -11.51 -18.34 -13.19
CA ALA A 97 -11.34 -18.00 -11.79
C ALA A 97 -11.53 -16.51 -11.53
N ALA A 98 -12.00 -16.18 -10.33
CA ALA A 98 -11.98 -14.81 -9.87
C ALA A 98 -10.72 -14.57 -9.07
N THR A 99 -10.02 -13.46 -9.32
CA THR A 99 -8.81 -13.09 -8.58
C THR A 99 -9.12 -11.96 -7.61
N ILE A 100 -8.75 -12.14 -6.35
CA ILE A 100 -8.80 -11.09 -5.33
C ILE A 100 -7.36 -10.73 -4.99
N ASP A 101 -6.90 -9.61 -5.54
CA ASP A 101 -5.62 -9.01 -5.18
C ASP A 101 -5.85 -8.07 -4.00
N GLY A 102 -4.92 -8.05 -3.05
CA GLY A 102 -5.07 -7.14 -1.93
C GLY A 102 -3.80 -6.89 -1.17
N ARG A 103 -3.90 -5.95 -0.23
CA ARG A 103 -2.79 -5.54 0.61
C ARG A 103 -3.24 -5.22 2.02
N ILE A 104 -2.42 -5.62 2.99
CA ILE A 104 -2.57 -5.19 4.37
C ILE A 104 -1.95 -3.82 4.58
N LEU A 105 -2.76 -2.87 5.03
CA LEU A 105 -2.32 -1.56 5.46
C LEU A 105 -1.91 -1.65 6.93
N VAL A 106 -0.59 -1.59 7.15
CA VAL A 106 0.02 -1.69 8.46
C VAL A 106 0.18 -0.30 9.05
N THR A 107 -0.57 0.01 10.11
CA THR A 107 -0.45 1.28 10.84
C THR A 107 0.33 1.04 12.13
N GLY A 108 1.66 1.08 12.05
CA GLY A 108 2.56 0.89 13.20
C GLY A 108 3.47 -0.33 13.06
N ASP A 109 3.09 -1.43 13.71
CA ASP A 109 3.93 -2.63 13.90
C ASP A 109 4.04 -3.50 12.64
N GLU A 110 5.20 -4.12 12.41
CA GLU A 110 5.45 -5.00 11.27
C GLU A 110 4.42 -6.15 11.13
N LEU A 111 4.25 -6.64 9.90
CA LEU A 111 3.39 -7.80 9.63
C LEU A 111 3.92 -9.03 10.39
N PRO A 112 3.05 -9.77 11.11
CA PRO A 112 3.44 -11.02 11.76
C PRO A 112 4.06 -11.99 10.75
N ALA A 113 5.17 -12.61 11.14
CA ALA A 113 5.82 -13.63 10.32
C ALA A 113 4.82 -14.75 9.99
N GLY A 114 4.82 -15.20 8.73
CA GLY A 114 3.93 -16.27 8.28
C GLY A 114 2.46 -15.89 8.12
N ALA A 115 2.11 -14.59 8.13
CA ALA A 115 0.75 -14.13 7.87
C ALA A 115 0.22 -14.62 6.51
N ARG A 116 -1.05 -15.03 6.50
CA ARG A 116 -1.75 -15.58 5.32
C ARG A 116 -3.12 -14.94 5.14
N ALA A 117 -3.49 -14.67 3.90
CA ALA A 117 -4.84 -14.28 3.52
C ALA A 117 -5.66 -15.54 3.21
N ARG A 118 -6.93 -15.55 3.63
CA ARG A 118 -7.90 -16.62 3.40
C ARG A 118 -9.28 -16.05 3.14
N LEU A 119 -10.16 -16.87 2.56
CA LEU A 119 -11.58 -16.53 2.41
C LEU A 119 -12.45 -17.20 3.45
N ARG A 120 -13.43 -16.46 3.96
CA ARG A 120 -14.60 -17.00 4.66
C ARG A 120 -15.85 -16.86 3.81
N ASP A 121 -16.67 -17.89 3.81
CA ASP A 121 -18.02 -17.87 3.23
C ASP A 121 -18.99 -17.03 4.09
N ALA A 122 -20.22 -16.84 3.58
CA ALA A 122 -21.28 -16.12 4.30
C ALA A 122 -21.68 -16.78 5.63
N GLY A 123 -21.39 -18.07 5.81
CA GLY A 123 -21.59 -18.82 7.06
C GLY A 123 -20.44 -18.69 8.06
N GLY A 124 -19.39 -17.93 7.72
CA GLY A 124 -18.19 -17.74 8.54
C GLY A 124 -17.20 -18.91 8.49
N LYS A 125 -17.40 -19.90 7.61
CA LYS A 125 -16.48 -21.03 7.44
C LYS A 125 -15.38 -20.66 6.46
N LEU A 126 -14.17 -21.18 6.70
CA LEU A 126 -13.05 -20.99 5.77
C LEU A 126 -13.28 -21.79 4.49
N VAL A 127 -13.09 -21.12 3.36
CA VAL A 127 -13.12 -21.75 2.04
C VAL A 127 -11.86 -22.61 1.89
N ARG A 128 -12.03 -23.89 1.58
CA ARG A 128 -10.90 -24.81 1.42
C ARG A 128 -10.18 -24.53 0.10
N GLY A 129 -8.85 -24.65 0.11
CA GLY A 129 -8.03 -24.50 -1.09
C GLY A 129 -7.80 -23.06 -1.55
N VAL A 130 -8.39 -22.06 -0.90
CA VAL A 130 -8.19 -20.63 -1.22
C VAL A 130 -7.43 -19.94 -0.09
N GLU A 131 -6.10 -19.98 -0.17
CA GLU A 131 -5.21 -19.26 0.74
C GLU A 131 -3.98 -18.72 0.00
N SER A 132 -3.40 -17.65 0.55
CA SER A 132 -2.21 -17.00 -0.02
C SER A 132 -1.32 -16.47 1.08
N ARG A 133 0.00 -16.61 0.92
CA ARG A 133 0.96 -16.00 1.85
C ARG A 133 1.10 -14.52 1.52
N LEU A 134 1.18 -13.71 2.56
CA LEU A 134 1.51 -12.30 2.38
C LEU A 134 2.99 -12.18 2.07
N ASP A 135 3.32 -11.28 1.13
CA ASP A 135 4.71 -10.92 0.87
C ASP A 135 5.23 -9.90 1.90
N ALA A 136 6.49 -9.50 1.76
CA ALA A 136 7.12 -8.52 2.64
C ALA A 136 6.45 -7.13 2.61
N SER A 137 5.70 -6.83 1.55
CA SER A 137 4.94 -5.58 1.41
C SER A 137 3.53 -5.66 2.03
N GLY A 138 3.11 -6.86 2.45
CA GLY A 138 1.77 -7.17 2.92
C GLY A 138 0.77 -7.45 1.80
N ALA A 139 1.23 -7.62 0.56
CA ALA A 139 0.36 -7.95 -0.57
C ALA A 139 0.05 -9.44 -0.61
N PHE A 140 -1.14 -9.78 -1.13
CA PHE A 140 -1.61 -11.15 -1.31
C PHE A 140 -2.46 -11.26 -2.58
N ARG A 141 -2.56 -12.49 -3.10
CA ARG A 141 -3.42 -12.84 -4.24
C ARG A 141 -4.19 -14.12 -3.92
N LEU A 142 -5.50 -14.04 -3.91
CA LEU A 142 -6.39 -15.19 -3.72
C LEU A 142 -7.06 -15.52 -5.06
N THR A 143 -6.97 -16.77 -5.48
CA THR A 143 -7.65 -17.27 -6.68
C THR A 143 -8.86 -18.09 -6.25
N VAL A 144 -10.05 -17.64 -6.61
CA VAL A 144 -11.32 -18.29 -6.32
C VAL A 144 -11.76 -19.03 -7.58
N PRO A 145 -11.76 -20.37 -7.60
CA PRO A 145 -12.25 -21.11 -8.76
C PRO A 145 -13.74 -20.77 -8.98
N ALA A 146 -14.17 -20.69 -10.23
CA ALA A 146 -15.56 -20.36 -10.58
C ALA A 146 -16.58 -21.48 -10.27
N GLU A 147 -16.28 -22.40 -9.35
CA GLU A 147 -17.16 -23.52 -8.98
C GLU A 147 -18.36 -23.05 -8.16
N GLU A 148 -19.38 -22.60 -8.88
CA GLU A 148 -20.77 -23.07 -8.93
C GLU A 148 -21.63 -21.91 -9.43
N ARG A 149 -22.27 -22.12 -10.58
CA ARG A 149 -23.13 -21.19 -11.32
C ARG A 149 -24.44 -20.83 -10.57
N GLY A 150 -24.42 -20.71 -9.25
CA GLY A 150 -25.55 -20.39 -8.40
C GLY A 150 -25.17 -19.39 -7.33
N LYS A 151 -25.59 -18.12 -7.52
CA LYS A 151 -25.41 -16.94 -6.65
C LYS A 151 -24.01 -16.80 -6.02
N PRO A 152 -23.19 -15.81 -6.41
CA PRO A 152 -21.85 -15.66 -5.83
C PRO A 152 -21.98 -15.59 -4.30
N PRO A 153 -21.38 -16.54 -3.55
CA PRO A 153 -21.39 -16.45 -2.11
C PRO A 153 -20.72 -15.13 -1.74
N ALA A 154 -21.36 -14.36 -0.85
CA ALA A 154 -20.68 -13.22 -0.25
C ALA A 154 -19.52 -13.77 0.60
N PHE A 155 -18.29 -13.57 0.13
CA PHE A 155 -17.09 -13.94 0.86
C PHE A 155 -16.57 -12.75 1.66
N THR A 156 -15.80 -13.00 2.70
CA THR A 156 -14.97 -11.98 3.35
C THR A 156 -13.53 -12.44 3.41
N VAL A 157 -12.61 -11.53 3.08
CA VAL A 157 -11.17 -11.80 3.22
C VAL A 157 -10.80 -11.67 4.68
N VAL A 158 -10.12 -12.67 5.21
CA VAL A 158 -9.53 -12.65 6.55
C VAL A 158 -8.03 -12.86 6.43
N VAL A 159 -7.27 -12.21 7.30
CA VAL A 159 -5.83 -12.44 7.43
C VAL A 159 -5.59 -13.10 8.77
N VAL A 160 -4.83 -14.19 8.73
CA VAL A 160 -4.48 -15.01 9.87
C VAL A 160 -2.97 -15.05 10.07
N ASP A 161 -2.54 -15.24 11.32
CA ASP A 161 -1.14 -15.48 11.65
C ASP A 161 -0.72 -16.95 11.40
N GLU A 162 0.51 -17.30 11.80
CA GLU A 162 1.04 -18.66 11.70
C GLU A 162 0.29 -19.69 12.57
N HIS A 163 -0.48 -19.22 13.57
CA HIS A 163 -1.29 -20.04 14.47
C HIS A 163 -2.77 -20.06 14.09
N ASP A 164 -3.11 -19.63 12.87
CA ASP A 164 -4.47 -19.52 12.35
C ASP A 164 -5.38 -18.56 13.16
N ARG A 165 -4.80 -17.63 13.93
CA ARG A 165 -5.57 -16.56 14.61
C ARG A 165 -5.81 -15.41 13.65
N GLU A 166 -7.04 -14.94 13.59
CA GLU A 166 -7.43 -13.81 12.76
C GLU A 166 -6.84 -12.50 13.30
N ILE A 167 -6.00 -11.85 12.50
CA ILE A 167 -5.35 -10.58 12.81
C ILE A 167 -5.98 -9.39 12.08
N ALA A 168 -6.62 -9.63 10.93
CA ALA A 168 -7.37 -8.63 10.19
C ALA A 168 -8.54 -9.26 9.42
N ARG A 169 -9.53 -8.44 9.07
CA ARG A 169 -10.68 -8.83 8.28
C ARG A 169 -11.15 -7.67 7.41
N ASP A 170 -11.44 -7.96 6.15
CA ASP A 170 -12.19 -7.04 5.29
C ASP A 170 -13.67 -7.02 5.75
N GLU A 171 -14.15 -5.82 6.08
CA GLU A 171 -15.54 -5.61 6.48
C GLU A 171 -16.49 -5.64 5.28
N ARG A 172 -15.96 -5.50 4.07
CA ARG A 172 -16.72 -5.54 2.83
C ARG A 172 -16.81 -6.96 2.30
N ALA A 173 -18.02 -7.39 1.98
CA ALA A 173 -18.21 -8.63 1.25
C ALA A 173 -17.60 -8.54 -0.17
N VAL A 174 -17.15 -9.68 -0.66
CA VAL A 174 -16.66 -9.91 -2.02
C VAL A 174 -17.65 -10.87 -2.68
N ALA A 175 -18.05 -10.59 -3.92
CA ALA A 175 -18.92 -11.47 -4.69
C ALA A 175 -18.27 -11.70 -6.06
N PRO A 176 -17.10 -12.36 -6.08
CA PRO A 176 -16.21 -12.32 -7.21
C PRO A 176 -16.78 -13.22 -8.32
N GLY A 177 -16.98 -12.64 -9.51
CA GLY A 177 -17.44 -13.35 -10.70
C GLY A 177 -16.26 -13.97 -11.46
N ALA A 178 -16.50 -15.02 -12.24
CA ALA A 178 -15.50 -15.55 -13.17
C ALA A 178 -15.01 -14.42 -14.11
N GLY A 179 -13.70 -14.35 -14.39
CA GLY A 179 -13.13 -13.25 -15.17
C GLY A 179 -13.01 -11.92 -14.44
N SER A 180 -13.31 -11.86 -13.13
CA SER A 180 -13.18 -10.62 -12.35
C SER A 180 -11.89 -10.56 -11.56
N VAL A 181 -11.34 -9.35 -11.48
CA VAL A 181 -10.23 -9.00 -10.60
C VAL A 181 -10.74 -7.95 -9.61
N GLU A 182 -10.72 -8.27 -8.32
CA GLU A 182 -11.08 -7.33 -7.26
C GLU A 182 -9.84 -6.92 -6.45
N TYR A 183 -9.67 -5.62 -6.22
CA TYR A 183 -8.59 -5.09 -5.38
C TYR A 183 -9.09 -4.73 -3.98
N ARG A 184 -8.37 -5.17 -2.93
CA ARG A 184 -8.74 -4.94 -1.51
C ARG A 184 -7.59 -4.36 -0.69
N GLU A 185 -7.87 -3.29 0.04
CA GLU A 185 -6.98 -2.76 1.08
C GLU A 185 -7.58 -3.02 2.46
N ILE A 186 -6.85 -3.75 3.30
CA ILE A 186 -7.36 -4.20 4.60
C ILE A 186 -6.49 -3.59 5.71
N PRO A 187 -7.02 -2.71 6.57
CA PRO A 187 -6.26 -2.16 7.68
C PRO A 187 -6.04 -3.21 8.78
N LEU A 188 -4.80 -3.31 9.27
CA LEU A 188 -4.47 -4.16 10.42
C LEU A 188 -4.99 -3.51 11.71
N LYS A 189 -5.89 -4.18 12.44
CA LYS A 189 -6.44 -3.66 13.70
C LYS A 189 -5.37 -3.78 14.80
N ARG A 190 -4.93 -2.64 15.32
CA ARG A 190 -3.83 -2.46 16.31
C ARG A 190 -3.89 -3.38 17.54
N ALA A 191 -5.10 -3.76 17.99
CA ALA A 191 -5.28 -4.61 19.16
C ALA A 191 -4.85 -6.08 18.95
N VAL A 192 -4.77 -6.57 17.71
CA VAL A 192 -4.45 -7.98 17.43
C VAL A 192 -2.99 -8.18 17.05
N ALA A 193 -2.33 -7.18 16.44
CA ALA A 193 -0.89 -7.20 16.18
C ALA A 193 -0.08 -7.33 17.48
N ALA A 194 -0.47 -6.62 18.54
CA ALA A 194 0.16 -6.71 19.86
C ALA A 194 -0.04 -8.07 20.55
N ALA A 195 -1.15 -8.77 20.27
CA ALA A 195 -1.41 -10.11 20.80
C ALA A 195 -0.71 -11.23 20.01
N ALA A 196 -0.41 -11.00 18.72
CA ALA A 196 0.37 -11.91 17.88
C ALA A 196 1.89 -11.77 18.11
N ALA A 197 2.38 -10.54 18.38
CA ALA A 197 3.78 -10.28 18.72
C ALA A 197 4.17 -10.68 20.15
N GLY A 198 3.19 -10.97 21.02
CA GLY A 198 3.37 -11.29 22.44
C GLY A 198 3.06 -12.75 22.77
N SER A 199 3.97 -13.67 22.45
CA SER A 199 4.12 -14.93 23.20
C SER A 199 5.33 -14.73 24.12
N ALA A 200 5.28 -14.75 25.46
CA ALA A 200 4.33 -15.29 26.43
C ALA A 200 4.32 -14.44 27.71
N PRO A 201 3.33 -14.64 28.61
CA PRO A 201 3.72 -14.91 29.98
C PRO A 201 3.10 -16.20 30.51
N GLU A 202 3.87 -16.84 31.38
CA GLU A 202 3.55 -18.00 32.20
C GLU A 202 2.08 -18.08 32.63
N THR A 203 1.54 -19.27 32.45
CA THR A 203 0.38 -19.80 33.16
C THR A 203 0.49 -19.50 34.66
N PRO A 204 -0.38 -18.66 35.27
CA PRO A 204 -0.52 -18.69 36.70
C PRO A 204 -1.31 -19.97 37.03
N ALA A 205 -0.62 -20.90 37.70
CA ALA A 205 -1.21 -22.11 38.23
C ALA A 205 -2.45 -21.79 39.06
N THR A 206 -3.54 -22.48 38.74
CA THR A 206 -4.82 -22.46 39.47
C THR A 206 -4.61 -22.73 40.97
N PRO A 207 -4.90 -21.78 41.87
CA PRO A 207 -4.93 -22.10 43.29
C PRO A 207 -6.23 -22.85 43.61
N LYS A 208 -6.07 -24.06 44.16
CA LYS A 208 -7.15 -24.89 44.71
C LYS A 208 -8.00 -24.11 45.73
N PRO A 209 -9.34 -24.32 45.76
CA PRO A 209 -10.20 -23.68 46.74
C PRO A 209 -9.98 -24.32 48.12
N ARG A 210 -9.51 -23.52 49.09
CA ARG A 210 -9.55 -23.87 50.51
C ARG A 210 -10.76 -23.20 51.17
N THR A 211 -11.70 -24.03 51.58
CA THR A 211 -12.78 -23.70 52.50
C THR A 211 -12.23 -23.40 53.90
N ARG A 212 -12.47 -22.20 54.44
CA ARG A 212 -12.59 -21.98 55.90
C ARG A 212 -13.31 -20.68 56.26
N ARG A 213 -14.61 -20.84 56.56
CA ARG A 213 -15.35 -20.36 57.75
C ARG A 213 -14.89 -19.05 58.44
N ALA A 214 -15.76 -18.04 58.32
CA ALA A 214 -16.27 -17.05 59.28
C ALA A 214 -15.38 -16.50 60.42
N ALA A 215 -15.30 -15.15 60.49
CA ALA A 215 -15.80 -14.35 61.63
C ALA A 215 -15.61 -12.83 61.39
N GLY A 216 -16.70 -12.06 61.57
CA GLY A 216 -16.68 -10.80 62.33
C GLY A 216 -16.36 -9.47 61.64
N GLY A 217 -17.25 -8.49 61.83
CA GLY A 217 -16.95 -7.03 61.79
C GLY A 217 -17.49 -6.31 60.55
N ALA A 218 -18.73 -5.80 60.55
CA ALA A 218 -19.18 -4.52 61.13
C ALA A 218 -19.09 -3.31 60.17
N THR A 219 -20.22 -3.06 59.48
CA THR A 219 -20.97 -1.77 59.37
C THR A 219 -20.34 -0.56 58.61
N PRO A 220 -21.13 0.49 58.25
CA PRO A 220 -21.51 0.74 56.85
C PRO A 220 -21.13 2.16 56.35
N ALA A 221 -21.31 2.42 55.05
CA ALA A 221 -21.54 3.80 54.58
C ALA A 221 -22.47 3.84 53.36
N THR A 222 -23.54 4.59 53.57
CA THR A 222 -24.68 4.90 52.72
C THR A 222 -24.36 6.09 51.79
N GLY A 223 -25.01 6.14 50.61
CA GLY A 223 -25.17 7.36 49.79
C GLY A 223 -24.99 7.08 48.30
N ALA A 224 -26.02 6.75 47.51
CA ALA A 224 -27.01 7.66 46.90
C ALA A 224 -26.33 8.71 45.98
N ALA A 225 -26.29 8.50 44.66
CA ALA A 225 -27.33 8.80 43.64
C ALA A 225 -27.39 10.28 43.22
N THR A 226 -27.23 10.52 41.90
CA THR A 226 -27.74 11.60 40.99
C THR A 226 -26.73 11.74 39.83
N ALA A 227 -27.02 11.54 38.54
CA ALA A 227 -28.05 12.03 37.60
C ALA A 227 -27.83 13.49 37.13
N ALA A 228 -27.80 13.64 35.79
CA ALA A 228 -27.75 14.86 34.96
C ALA A 228 -26.39 15.61 35.01
N ASP A 229 -25.92 16.31 33.98
CA ASP A 229 -26.62 17.07 32.96
C ASP A 229 -25.69 17.38 31.76
N ALA A 230 -26.31 17.85 30.68
CA ALA A 230 -25.86 18.17 29.35
C ALA A 230 -24.69 19.18 29.23
N GLY A 231 -23.99 19.10 28.10
CA GLY A 231 -23.04 20.14 27.69
C GLY A 231 -22.46 19.93 26.30
N MET A 232 -23.28 20.06 25.25
CA MET A 232 -22.81 20.32 23.88
C MET A 232 -22.22 21.73 23.79
N PRO A 233 -21.03 21.91 23.21
CA PRO A 233 -20.69 23.16 22.54
C PRO A 233 -20.84 23.04 21.01
N ALA A 234 -21.41 24.11 20.47
CA ALA A 234 -21.87 24.26 19.10
C ALA A 234 -20.75 24.29 18.04
N SER A 235 -21.08 23.74 16.86
CA SER A 235 -20.32 23.86 15.62
C SER A 235 -20.28 25.31 15.10
N PRO A 236 -19.11 25.87 14.76
CA PRO A 236 -19.03 27.14 14.05
C PRO A 236 -19.37 26.98 12.55
N LYS A 237 -20.21 27.88 12.05
CA LYS A 237 -20.64 28.00 10.64
C LYS A 237 -19.45 28.37 9.73
N PRO A 238 -19.34 27.81 8.51
CA PRO A 238 -18.37 28.28 7.53
C PRO A 238 -18.80 29.63 6.94
N ARG A 239 -17.85 30.57 6.99
CA ARG A 239 -17.89 31.91 6.40
C ARG A 239 -17.86 31.78 4.87
N ARG A 240 -18.94 32.22 4.21
CA ARG A 240 -18.98 32.44 2.75
C ARG A 240 -17.99 33.55 2.40
N GLU A 241 -16.87 33.19 1.81
CA GLU A 241 -16.07 34.15 1.05
C GLU A 241 -16.65 34.34 -0.34
N ARG A 242 -16.65 35.61 -0.71
CA ARG A 242 -17.46 36.24 -1.72
C ARG A 242 -16.60 36.32 -2.97
N THR A 243 -17.03 35.64 -4.02
CA THR A 243 -16.53 35.78 -5.38
C THR A 243 -16.69 37.23 -5.86
N GLY A 244 -15.57 37.91 -6.04
CA GLY A 244 -15.48 39.18 -6.75
C GLY A 244 -14.72 38.96 -8.05
N GLY A 245 -15.44 39.05 -9.17
CA GLY A 245 -14.83 39.10 -10.50
C GLY A 245 -14.38 40.51 -10.88
N ALA A 246 -13.37 40.57 -11.75
CA ALA A 246 -13.03 41.69 -12.63
C ALA A 246 -12.07 41.11 -13.69
N THR A 247 -12.55 40.77 -14.89
CA THR A 247 -12.58 41.60 -16.11
C THR A 247 -11.23 41.85 -16.77
N THR A 248 -11.16 41.38 -18.03
CA THR A 248 -10.59 42.04 -19.22
C THR A 248 -9.09 42.32 -19.31
N GLY A 249 -8.48 41.78 -20.37
CA GLY A 249 -7.51 42.51 -21.16
C GLY A 249 -6.31 41.70 -21.61
N GLY A 250 -6.00 41.75 -22.92
CA GLY A 250 -4.63 41.59 -23.39
C GLY A 250 -4.39 40.47 -24.40
N ALA A 251 -4.84 40.69 -25.64
CA ALA A 251 -4.20 40.09 -26.79
C ALA A 251 -2.72 40.53 -26.83
N GLY A 252 -1.81 39.57 -26.95
CA GLY A 252 -0.37 39.83 -27.00
C GLY A 252 0.37 38.70 -27.71
N ARG A 253 0.17 38.60 -29.03
CA ARG A 253 1.07 37.86 -29.92
C ARG A 253 2.46 38.50 -29.82
N THR A 254 3.44 37.75 -29.34
CA THR A 254 4.86 38.04 -29.61
C THR A 254 5.51 36.79 -30.17
N THR A 255 5.87 36.89 -31.44
CA THR A 255 6.77 36.00 -32.16
C THR A 255 8.17 36.06 -31.57
N PRO A 256 8.93 34.96 -31.48
CA PRO A 256 10.33 35.01 -31.11
C PRO A 256 11.18 35.56 -32.26
N PRO A 257 12.25 36.34 -31.99
CA PRO A 257 13.17 36.79 -33.03
C PRO A 257 14.10 35.66 -33.47
N THR A 258 14.09 35.43 -34.78
CA THR A 258 15.08 34.69 -35.55
C THR A 258 16.45 35.36 -35.42
N SER A 259 17.34 34.80 -34.61
CA SER A 259 18.76 35.16 -34.65
C SER A 259 19.54 34.04 -35.34
N GLY A 260 19.93 34.33 -36.58
CA GLY A 260 20.90 33.52 -37.30
C GLY A 260 22.26 33.63 -36.62
N ARG A 261 22.88 32.48 -36.37
CA ARG A 261 24.32 32.41 -36.11
C ARG A 261 24.91 31.28 -36.94
N ARG A 262 25.45 31.66 -38.11
CA ARG A 262 26.49 30.90 -38.79
C ARG A 262 27.63 30.67 -37.81
N ARG A 263 27.99 29.41 -37.57
CA ARG A 263 29.36 29.05 -37.20
C ARG A 263 29.78 27.81 -37.97
N THR A 264 30.80 28.06 -38.78
CA THR A 264 31.64 27.19 -39.57
C THR A 264 32.43 26.21 -38.70
N GLY A 265 32.59 24.98 -39.21
CA GLY A 265 33.83 24.19 -39.15
C GLY A 265 34.24 23.61 -37.80
N GLY A 266 34.23 22.29 -37.69
CA GLY A 266 34.85 21.58 -36.57
C GLY A 266 34.84 20.07 -36.78
N ALA A 267 35.97 19.56 -37.25
CA ALA A 267 36.29 18.18 -37.62
C ALA A 267 35.63 17.05 -36.80
N THR A 268 35.10 16.10 -37.54
CA THR A 268 34.86 14.71 -37.16
C THR A 268 36.17 14.00 -36.80
N THR A 269 36.35 13.63 -35.55
CA THR A 269 37.20 12.48 -35.18
C THR A 269 36.28 11.36 -34.73
N GLY A 270 36.17 10.34 -35.57
CA GLY A 270 35.43 9.12 -35.28
C GLY A 270 36.11 8.34 -34.17
N THR A 271 35.37 8.09 -33.10
CA THR A 271 35.71 7.04 -32.14
C THR A 271 34.79 5.86 -32.44
N THR A 272 35.32 4.92 -33.22
CA THR A 272 34.70 3.62 -33.46
C THR A 272 34.70 2.84 -32.15
N ILE A 273 33.56 2.85 -31.44
CA ILE A 273 33.36 1.98 -30.29
C ILE A 273 33.06 0.58 -30.83
N THR A 274 34.06 -0.29 -30.69
CA THR A 274 33.98 -1.71 -31.01
C THR A 274 33.18 -2.40 -29.90
N PRO A 275 32.10 -3.15 -30.18
CA PRO A 275 31.41 -3.93 -29.17
C PRO A 275 32.27 -5.12 -28.73
N PRO A 276 32.37 -5.44 -27.43
CA PRO A 276 33.05 -6.65 -26.99
C PRO A 276 32.25 -7.89 -27.39
N SER A 277 32.96 -8.80 -28.04
CA SER A 277 32.54 -10.11 -28.52
C SER A 277 31.90 -10.99 -27.46
N ASP A 278 30.95 -11.78 -27.96
CA ASP A 278 30.42 -13.02 -27.40
C ASP A 278 31.34 -13.74 -26.42
N ARG A 279 30.84 -13.89 -25.18
CA ARG A 279 31.25 -14.98 -24.29
C ARG A 279 30.02 -15.77 -23.92
N THR A 280 29.79 -16.82 -24.68
CA THR A 280 29.10 -18.03 -24.21
C THR A 280 29.99 -18.73 -23.17
N PRO A 281 29.44 -19.12 -22.01
CA PRO A 281 29.99 -20.23 -21.26
C PRO A 281 29.06 -21.44 -21.35
N SER A 282 29.58 -22.45 -22.03
CA SER A 282 29.50 -23.88 -21.76
C SER A 282 28.36 -24.41 -20.90
N ALA A 283 27.55 -25.26 -21.54
CA ALA A 283 26.86 -26.36 -20.90
C ALA A 283 27.83 -27.21 -20.06
N SER A 284 27.53 -27.40 -18.78
CA SER A 284 28.17 -28.42 -17.95
C SER A 284 27.10 -29.28 -17.25
N THR A 285 26.95 -30.47 -17.81
CA THR A 285 26.98 -31.76 -17.11
C THR A 285 25.95 -32.04 -16.00
N ARG A 286 24.98 -32.87 -16.39
CA ARG A 286 24.24 -33.86 -15.59
C ARG A 286 25.01 -34.35 -14.34
N ARG A 287 24.35 -34.38 -13.18
CA ARG A 287 24.47 -35.49 -12.23
C ARG A 287 23.13 -35.83 -11.59
N ARG A 288 22.59 -36.95 -12.09
CA ARG A 288 21.48 -37.72 -11.54
C ARG A 288 22.08 -38.62 -10.46
N THR A 289 21.70 -38.44 -9.20
CA THR A 289 21.94 -39.43 -8.14
C THR A 289 20.61 -39.93 -7.65
N THR A 290 20.21 -41.08 -8.21
CA THR A 290 19.33 -42.04 -7.56
C THR A 290 20.00 -42.57 -6.30
N ARG A 291 19.32 -42.55 -5.15
CA ARG A 291 19.68 -43.35 -3.99
C ARG A 291 18.48 -44.22 -3.61
N PRO A 292 18.60 -45.56 -3.65
CA PRO A 292 17.68 -46.46 -2.98
C PRO A 292 18.18 -46.73 -1.54
N GLY A 293 17.24 -46.98 -0.65
CA GLY A 293 17.45 -47.27 0.77
C GLY A 293 16.21 -46.89 1.55
#